data_AF-A0A9D6I4L7-F1
#
_entry.id   AF-A0A9D6I4L7-F1
#
_cell.length_a   1.000
_cell.length_b   1.000
_cell.length_c   1.000
_cell.angle_alpha   90.00
_cell.angle_beta   90.00
_cell.angle_gamma   90.00
#
_symmetry.space_group_name_H-M   'P 1'
#
loop_
_entity.id
_entity.type
_entity.pdbx_description
1 polymer ?
#
loop_
_entity_poly.entity_id
_entity_poly.type
_entity_poly.pdbx_seq_one_letter_code
_entity_poly.pdbx_strand_id
1 'polypeptide(L)'
;MSIRVALIYDAVYPYVTGGVERRNYAVAAVLGRDHAIALYGLHYWRTDPNRRLPHCTYVPVATAVPLYTRRGRRSLLEPFIFAFGLFWALVRSREDVWDIASFPYVSVPV
;
A
#
# COMPACT_ATOMS: atom_id res chain seq x y z
N MET A 1 16.80 4.20 -18.39
CA MET A 1 17.26 3.40 -17.23
C MET A 1 16.03 2.88 -16.52
N SER A 2 16.00 1.58 -16.17
CA SER A 2 14.93 1.04 -15.32
C SER A 2 15.25 1.35 -13.85
N ILE A 3 14.23 1.64 -13.04
CA ILE A 3 14.35 1.96 -11.62
C ILE A 3 13.34 1.13 -10.83
N ARG A 4 13.60 0.94 -9.53
CA ARG A 4 12.69 0.26 -8.60
C ARG A 4 11.97 1.30 -7.75
N VAL A 5 10.64 1.30 -7.79
CA VAL A 5 9.80 2.27 -7.08
C VAL A 5 8.85 1.55 -6.15
N ALA A 6 8.86 1.93 -4.87
CA ALA A 6 7.85 1.54 -3.90
C ALA A 6 6.73 2.59 -3.89
N LEU A 7 5.50 2.18 -4.20
CA LEU A 7 4.28 2.95 -3.93
C LEU A 7 3.73 2.49 -2.59
N ILE A 8 3.79 3.35 -1.58
CA ILE A 8 3.50 2.99 -0.19
C ILE A 8 2.16 3.59 0.24
N TYR A 9 1.22 2.72 0.62
CA TYR A 9 -0.06 3.11 1.22
C TYR A 9 -0.66 1.93 2.02
N ASP A 10 -1.39 2.20 3.10
CA ASP A 10 -2.00 1.16 3.94
C ASP A 10 -2.99 0.28 3.17
N ALA A 11 -3.71 0.87 2.23
CA ALA A 11 -4.75 0.26 1.42
C ALA A 11 -4.30 0.08 -0.05
N VAL A 12 -4.83 -0.94 -0.73
CA VAL A 12 -4.46 -1.23 -2.13
C VAL A 12 -5.69 -1.54 -2.98
N TYR A 13 -5.82 -0.88 -4.13
CA TYR A 13 -6.88 -1.15 -5.11
C TYR A 13 -6.62 -2.48 -5.82
N PRO A 14 -7.66 -3.29 -6.16
CA PRO A 14 -9.09 -3.03 -5.99
C PRO A 14 -9.68 -3.52 -4.66
N TYR A 15 -8.85 -3.98 -3.72
CA TYR A 15 -9.32 -4.59 -2.48
C TYR A 15 -9.90 -3.57 -1.50
N VAL A 16 -9.34 -2.36 -1.52
CA VAL A 16 -9.90 -1.18 -0.89
C VAL A 16 -10.08 -0.10 -1.95
N THR A 17 -11.20 0.60 -1.89
CA THR A 17 -11.52 1.68 -2.85
C THR A 17 -11.35 3.03 -2.17
N GLY A 18 -10.48 3.85 -2.76
CA GLY A 18 -10.31 5.25 -2.41
C GLY A 18 -9.48 5.98 -3.49
N GLY A 19 -9.23 7.26 -3.26
CA GLY A 19 -8.55 8.11 -4.24
C GLY A 19 -7.07 7.74 -4.42
N VAL A 20 -6.36 7.54 -3.31
CA VAL A 20 -4.93 7.19 -3.32
C VAL A 20 -4.71 5.79 -3.89
N GLU A 21 -5.57 4.85 -3.52
CA GLU A 21 -5.52 3.46 -3.99
C GLU A 21 -5.66 3.40 -5.51
N ARG A 22 -6.58 4.18 -6.08
CA ARG A 22 -6.76 4.29 -7.53
C ARG A 22 -5.60 5.02 -8.21
N ARG A 23 -5.08 6.09 -7.60
CA ARG A 23 -3.88 6.80 -8.08
C ARG A 23 -2.71 5.82 -8.19
N ASN A 24 -2.39 5.12 -7.10
CA ASN A 24 -1.25 4.20 -7.05
C ASN A 24 -1.42 3.05 -8.06
N TYR A 25 -2.64 2.52 -8.20
CA TYR A 25 -2.93 1.52 -9.22
C TYR A 25 -2.70 2.04 -10.65
N ALA A 26 -3.18 3.24 -10.97
CA ALA A 26 -3.00 3.83 -12.30
C ALA A 26 -1.52 4.13 -12.59
N VAL A 27 -0.79 4.68 -11.60
CA VAL A 27 0.66 4.91 -11.70
C VAL A 27 1.40 3.59 -11.95
N ALA A 28 1.10 2.55 -11.17
CA ALA A 28 1.70 1.23 -11.33
C ALA A 28 1.40 0.60 -12.69
N ALA A 29 0.16 0.72 -13.18
CA ALA A 29 -0.23 0.21 -14.50
C ALA A 29 0.53 0.87 -15.65
N VAL A 30 0.85 2.17 -15.53
CA VAL A 30 1.59 2.90 -16.56
C VAL A 30 3.09 2.61 -16.46
N LEU A 31 3.68 2.81 -15.28
CA LEU A 31 5.13 2.74 -15.06
C LEU A 31 5.67 1.31 -14.98
N GLY A 32 4.84 0.33 -14.60
CA GLY A 32 5.24 -1.07 -14.49
C GLY A 32 5.71 -1.69 -15.81
N ARG A 33 5.45 -1.05 -16.95
CA ARG A 33 5.94 -1.50 -18.26
C ARG A 33 7.44 -1.30 -18.46
N ASP A 34 8.00 -0.27 -17.82
CA ASP A 34 9.39 0.16 -18.04
C ASP A 34 10.23 0.10 -16.74
N HIS A 35 9.55 0.06 -15.59
CA HIS A 35 10.14 0.12 -14.25
C HIS A 35 9.61 -0.98 -13.35
N ALA A 36 10.40 -1.38 -12.36
CA ALA A 36 9.98 -2.34 -11.35
C ALA A 36 9.15 -1.62 -10.27
N ILE A 37 7.83 -1.81 -10.31
CA ILE A 37 6.92 -1.17 -9.36
C ILE A 37 6.48 -2.16 -8.29
N ALA A 38 6.65 -1.78 -7.02
CA ALA A 38 6.19 -2.52 -5.87
C ALA A 38 5.11 -1.71 -5.12
N LEU A 39 3.94 -2.30 -4.91
CA LEU A 39 2.87 -1.74 -4.10
C LEU A 39 2.97 -2.29 -2.68
N TYR A 40 3.35 -1.45 -1.74
CA TYR A 40 3.43 -1.78 -0.31
C TYR A 40 2.10 -1.44 0.34
N GLY A 41 1.53 -2.38 1.10
CA GLY A 41 0.30 -2.16 1.85
C GLY A 41 -0.09 -3.32 2.73
N LEU A 42 -1.20 -3.16 3.46
CA LEU A 42 -1.78 -4.26 4.24
C LEU A 42 -2.29 -5.35 3.29
N HIS A 43 -2.19 -6.60 3.74
CA HIS A 43 -2.50 -7.78 2.94
C HIS A 43 -4.02 -8.00 2.77
N TYR A 44 -4.65 -7.21 1.89
CA TYR A 44 -6.09 -7.32 1.60
C TYR A 44 -6.45 -8.30 0.47
N TRP A 45 -5.47 -8.74 -0.32
CA TRP A 45 -5.72 -9.64 -1.44
C TRP A 45 -5.90 -11.09 -1.00
N ARG A 46 -6.92 -11.76 -1.56
CA ARG A 46 -7.20 -13.19 -1.30
C ARG A 46 -6.67 -14.11 -2.40
N THR A 47 -6.40 -13.53 -3.57
CA THR A 47 -5.86 -14.21 -4.75
C THR A 47 -4.64 -13.44 -5.22
N ASP A 48 -3.82 -14.06 -6.07
CA ASP A 48 -2.65 -13.42 -6.66
C ASP A 48 -3.01 -12.05 -7.29
N PRO A 49 -2.54 -10.93 -6.70
CA PRO A 49 -2.87 -9.59 -7.19
C PRO A 49 -2.13 -9.25 -8.49
N ASN A 50 -1.06 -9.99 -8.82
CA ASN A 50 -0.30 -9.80 -10.05
C ASN A 50 -1.15 -10.12 -11.30
N ARG A 51 -2.24 -10.89 -11.16
CA ARG A 51 -3.19 -11.09 -12.28
C ARG A 51 -3.79 -9.79 -12.83
N ARG A 52 -3.83 -8.72 -12.03
CA ARG A 52 -4.35 -7.40 -12.42
C ARG A 52 -3.27 -6.41 -12.84
N LEU A 53 -2.08 -6.54 -12.28
CA LEU A 53 -0.88 -5.76 -12.62
C LEU A 53 0.29 -6.74 -12.80
N PRO A 54 0.42 -7.38 -13.98
CA PRO A 54 1.36 -8.49 -14.17
C PRO A 54 2.83 -8.09 -14.08
N HIS A 55 3.12 -6.80 -14.25
CA HIS A 55 4.49 -6.26 -14.17
C HIS A 55 4.76 -5.56 -12.83
N CYS A 56 3.92 -5.77 -11.82
CA CYS A 56 4.07 -5.17 -10.50
C CYS A 56 4.12 -6.24 -9.42
N THR A 57 4.77 -5.90 -8.31
CA THR A 57 4.83 -6.74 -7.12
C THR A 57 3.96 -6.14 -6.02
N TYR A 58 3.27 -6.98 -5.26
CA TYR A 58 2.55 -6.54 -4.06
C TYR A 58 3.31 -7.01 -2.83
N VAL A 59 3.69 -6.07 -1.98
CA VAL A 59 4.50 -6.33 -0.79
C VAL A 59 3.61 -6.18 0.45
N PRO A 60 3.21 -7.31 1.09
CA PRO A 60 2.41 -7.25 2.31
C PRO A 60 3.30 -6.77 3.46
N VAL A 61 2.93 -5.63 4.06
CA VAL A 61 3.68 -5.11 5.22
C VAL A 61 3.15 -5.67 6.54
N ALA A 62 1.86 -5.99 6.61
CA ALA A 62 1.20 -6.66 7.73
C ALA A 62 -0.13 -7.30 7.28
N THR A 63 -0.74 -8.09 8.17
CA THR A 63 -2.09 -8.63 7.95
C THR A 63 -3.11 -7.50 7.85
N ALA A 64 -4.07 -7.63 6.94
CA ALA A 64 -5.19 -6.70 6.85
C ALA A 64 -5.99 -6.60 8.15
N VAL A 65 -6.26 -5.36 8.55
CA VAL A 65 -7.16 -5.03 9.66
C VAL A 65 -8.25 -4.06 9.20
N PRO A 66 -9.39 -3.96 9.92
CA PRO A 66 -10.43 -3.02 9.58
C PRO A 66 -9.95 -1.56 9.66
N LEU A 67 -10.12 -0.82 8.57
CA LEU A 67 -9.84 0.61 8.49
C LEU A 67 -10.77 1.44 9.39
N TYR A 68 -11.97 0.92 9.65
CA TYR A 68 -12.98 1.57 10.48
C TYR A 68 -13.41 0.67 11.64
N THR A 69 -13.66 1.29 12.78
CA THR A 69 -14.25 0.66 13.96
C THR A 69 -15.71 0.30 13.71
N ARG A 70 -16.31 -0.55 14.57
CA ARG A 70 -17.75 -0.87 14.52
C ARG A 70 -18.67 0.35 14.62
N ARG A 71 -18.16 1.47 15.14
CA ARG A 71 -18.88 2.76 15.26
C ARG A 71 -18.67 3.67 14.04
N GLY A 72 -18.07 3.18 12.95
CA GLY A 72 -17.84 3.94 11.72
C GLY A 72 -16.66 4.93 11.76
N ARG A 73 -15.95 5.04 12.88
CA ARG A 73 -14.77 5.92 13.02
C ARG A 73 -13.51 5.25 12.49
N ARG A 74 -12.56 6.02 11.93
CA ARG A 74 -11.25 5.51 11.51
C ARG A 74 -10.55 4.81 12.69
N SER A 75 -9.99 3.63 12.43
CA SER A 75 -9.28 2.84 13.43
C SER A 75 -7.99 3.55 13.84
N LEU A 76 -7.74 3.62 15.14
CA LEU A 76 -6.46 4.09 15.67
C LEU A 76 -5.39 3.00 15.66
N LEU A 77 -5.80 1.73 15.70
CA LEU A 77 -4.90 0.59 15.75
C LEU A 77 -4.27 0.29 14.38
N GLU A 78 -5.05 0.48 13.31
CA GLU A 78 -4.60 0.20 11.94
C GLU A 78 -3.32 0.98 11.56
N PRO A 79 -3.24 2.31 11.79
CA PRO A 79 -2.02 3.10 11.59
C PRO A 79 -0.77 2.51 12.24
N PHE A 80 -0.89 2.01 13.47
CA PHE A 80 0.24 1.42 14.19
C PHE A 80 0.67 0.07 13.63
N ILE A 81 -0.30 -0.78 13.25
CA ILE A 81 -0.02 -2.08 12.62
C ILE A 81 0.67 -1.87 11.28
N PHE A 82 0.15 -0.95 10.47
CA PHE A 82 0.74 -0.59 9.19
C PHE A 82 2.15 -0.01 9.37
N ALA A 83 2.34 0.96 10.27
CA ALA A 83 3.64 1.59 10.50
C ALA A 83 4.70 0.59 10.97
N PHE A 84 4.36 -0.31 11.90
CA PHE A 84 5.29 -1.31 12.40
C PHE A 84 5.67 -2.33 11.32
N GLY A 85 4.68 -2.81 10.55
CA GLY A 85 4.93 -3.71 9.42
C GLY A 85 5.76 -3.05 8.32
N LEU A 86 5.42 -1.80 7.98
CA LEU A 86 6.12 -0.99 6.98
C LEU A 86 7.57 -0.78 7.38
N PHE A 87 7.86 -0.44 8.65
CA PHE A 87 9.22 -0.30 9.14
C PHE A 87 10.08 -1.52 8.81
N TRP A 88 9.60 -2.72 9.11
CA TRP A 88 10.31 -3.96 8.81
C TRP A 88 10.43 -4.27 7.31
N ALA A 89 9.43 -3.87 6.52
CA ALA A 89 9.46 -4.02 5.06
C ALA A 89 10.48 -3.07 4.42
N LEU A 90 10.57 -1.83 4.91
CA LEU A 90 11.51 -0.81 4.43
C LEU A 90 12.96 -1.13 4.79
N VAL A 91 13.22 -1.65 6.00
CA VAL A 91 14.55 -2.14 6.40
C VAL A 91 15.07 -3.22 5.44
N ARG A 92 14.18 -3.96 4.77
CA ARG A 92 14.52 -5.02 3.80
C ARG A 92 14.33 -4.60 2.34
N SER A 93 13.85 -3.38 2.09
CA SER A 93 13.55 -2.90 0.74
C SER A 93 14.84 -2.72 -0.06
N ARG A 94 14.74 -2.93 -1.38
CA ARG A 94 15.85 -2.69 -2.33
C ARG A 94 15.48 -1.58 -3.30
N GLU A 95 14.44 -0.81 -3.00
CA GLU A 95 13.83 0.11 -3.94
C GLU A 95 14.62 1.41 -3.96
N ASP A 96 14.76 1.99 -5.15
CA ASP A 96 15.57 3.19 -5.35
C ASP A 96 14.80 4.44 -4.95
N VAL A 97 13.47 4.40 -5.05
CA VAL A 97 12.55 5.51 -4.72
C VAL A 97 11.36 5.00 -3.92
N TRP A 98 11.00 5.73 -2.86
CA TRP A 98 9.77 5.52 -2.08
C TRP A 98 8.80 6.68 -2.32
N ASP A 99 7.68 6.42 -2.99
CA ASP A 99 6.54 7.36 -3.10
C ASP A 99 5.55 7.03 -1.97
N ILE A 100 5.50 7.92 -0.98
CA ILE A 100 4.65 7.78 0.19
C ILE A 100 3.45 8.70 0.01
N ALA A 101 2.29 8.10 -0.24
CA ALA A 101 1.04 8.83 -0.20
C ALA A 101 0.64 9.01 1.28
N SER A 102 0.89 10.20 1.84
CA SER A 102 0.83 10.49 3.28
C SER A 102 -0.42 9.95 4.00
N PHE A 103 -0.27 8.78 4.62
CA PHE A 103 -1.06 8.19 5.71
C PHE A 103 -0.06 7.30 6.48
N PRO A 104 0.16 7.55 7.78
CA PRO A 104 -0.90 7.26 8.74
C PRO A 104 -1.02 8.40 9.76
N TYR A 105 -1.98 9.31 9.56
CA TYR A 105 -2.37 10.22 10.63
C TYR A 105 -3.42 9.55 11.52
N VAL A 106 -3.24 9.72 12.82
CA VAL A 106 -4.30 9.43 13.79
C VAL A 106 -5.41 10.46 13.53
N SER A 107 -6.53 10.01 12.98
CA SER A 107 -7.73 10.86 12.87
C SER A 107 -8.31 11.03 14.27
N VAL A 108 -7.89 12.08 14.97
CA VAL A 108 -8.46 12.48 16.25
C VAL A 108 -9.83 13.12 15.95
N PRO A 109 -10.92 12.70 16.60
CA PRO A 109 -12.19 13.42 16.47
C PRO A 109 -11.98 14.85 16.95
N VAL A 110 -12.28 15.81 16.07
CA VAL A 110 -12.45 17.23 16.42
C VAL A 110 -13.89 17.46 16.85
#